data_AF-A0A955RDI7-F1
#
_entry.id   AF-A0A955RDI7-F1
#
_cell.length_a   1.000
_cell.length_b   1.000
_cell.length_c   1.000
_cell.angle_alpha   90.00
_cell.angle_beta   90.00
_cell.angle_gamma   90.00
#
_symmetry.space_group_name_H-M   'P 1'
#
loop_
_entity.id
_entity.type
_entity.pdbx_description
1 polymer ?
#
loop_
_entity_poly.entity_id
_entity_poly.type
_entity_poly.pdbx_seq_one_letter_code
_entity_poly.pdbx_strand_id
1 'polypeptide(L)' 'RDELVERAYEGPHHVSDRTLDSHIRRIRQKLREGGLDPIETVHGLGFRFEDRRT' A
#
# COMPACT_ATOMS: atom_id res chain seq x y z
N ARG A 1 4.64 0.37 7.93
CA ARG A 1 5.02 1.06 6.67
C ARG A 1 6.39 0.62 6.21
N ASP A 2 7.37 0.63 7.11
CA ASP A 2 8.75 0.23 6.85
C ASP A 2 8.84 -1.16 6.21
N GLU A 3 8.02 -2.10 6.67
CA GLU A 3 7.89 -3.43 6.06
C GLU A 3 7.52 -3.40 4.56
N LEU A 4 6.67 -2.46 4.12
CA LEU A 4 6.35 -2.32 2.70
C LEU A 4 7.56 -1.83 1.90
N VAL A 5 8.36 -0.93 2.48
CA VAL A 5 9.57 -0.42 1.82
C VAL A 5 10.62 -1.54 1.72
N GLU A 6 10.85 -2.25 2.82
CA GLU A 6 11.81 -3.36 2.90
C GLU A 6 11.48 -4.48 1.91
N ARG A 7 10.20 -4.83 1.75
CA ARG A 7 9.79 -5.90 0.82
C ARG A 7 9.68 -5.46 -0.63
N ALA A 8 9.39 -4.18 -0.89
CA ALA A 8 9.16 -3.68 -2.25
C ALA A 8 10.44 -3.22 -2.95
N TYR A 9 11.50 -2.91 -2.20
CA TYR A 9 12.74 -2.37 -2.74
C TYR A 9 13.94 -3.18 -2.24
N GLU A 10 14.79 -3.65 -3.16
CA GLU A 10 16.03 -4.35 -2.82
C GLU A 10 17.14 -3.35 -2.44
N GLY A 11 17.53 -3.32 -1.16
CA GLY A 11 18.62 -2.48 -0.67
C GLY A 11 18.15 -1.23 0.10
N PRO A 12 19.08 -0.35 0.53
CA PRO A 12 18.75 0.81 1.35
C PRO A 12 18.04 1.88 0.51
N HIS A 13 16.71 1.76 0.42
CA HIS A 13 15.86 2.75 -0.22
C HIS A 13 15.16 3.59 0.85
N HIS A 14 15.49 4.88 0.90
CA HIS A 14 14.77 5.84 1.73
C HIS A 14 13.57 6.37 0.95
N VAL A 15 12.42 5.73 1.15
CA VAL A 15 11.13 6.16 0.58
C VAL A 15 10.38 6.95 1.64
N SER A 16 10.02 8.20 1.34
CA SER A 16 9.25 9.02 2.27
C SER A 16 7.83 8.47 2.46
N ASP A 17 7.22 8.75 3.61
CA ASP A 17 5.80 8.43 3.85
C ASP A 17 4.86 9.00 2.80
N ARG A 18 5.16 10.21 2.29
CA ARG A 18 4.38 10.88 1.24
C ARG A 18 4.50 10.16 -0.10
N THR A 19 5.66 9.57 -0.38
CA THR A 19 5.90 8.76 -1.57
C THR A 19 5.09 7.46 -1.47
N LEU A 20 5.16 6.76 -0.34
CA LEU A 20 4.35 5.57 -0.06
C LEU A 20 2.84 5.86 -0.19
N ASP A 21 2.36 6.98 0.37
CA ASP A 21 0.96 7.41 0.26
C ASP A 21 0.50 7.54 -1.19
N SER A 22 1.34 8.18 -2.00
CA SER A 22 1.06 8.39 -3.42
C SER A 22 1.01 7.07 -4.19
N HIS A 23 1.90 6.13 -3.87
CA HIS A 23 1.87 4.79 -4.46
C HIS A 23 0.62 4.02 -4.07
N ILE A 24 0.28 3.96 -2.78
CA ILE A 24 -0.93 3.27 -2.31
C ILE A 24 -2.20 3.88 -2.91
N ARG A 25 -2.26 5.22 -3.04
CA ARG A 25 -3.38 5.89 -3.71
C ARG A 25 -3.55 5.43 -5.15
N ARG A 26 -2.46 5.35 -5.92
CA ARG A 26 -2.48 4.89 -7.31
C ARG A 26 -2.85 3.40 -7.42
N ILE A 27 -2.37 2.57 -6.50
CA ILE A 27 -2.70 1.13 -6.47
C ILE A 27 -4.19 0.94 -6.16
N ARG A 28 -4.75 1.64 -5.17
CA ARG A 28 -6.19 1.63 -4.87
C ARG A 28 -7.02 2.01 -6.07
N GLN A 29 -6.64 3.06 -6.79
CA GLN A 29 -7.36 3.49 -8.00
C GLN A 29 -7.43 2.35 -9.03
N LYS A 30 -6.30 1.72 -9.34
CA LYS A 30 -6.25 0.59 -10.31
C LYS A 30 -7.07 -0.62 -9.85
N LEU A 31 -7.06 -0.94 -8.56
CA LEU A 31 -7.86 -2.04 -8.02
C LEU A 31 -9.37 -1.73 -8.13
N ARG A 32 -9.77 -0.49 -7.84
CA ARG A 32 -11.17 -0.03 -7.95
C ARG A 32 -11.66 -0.01 -9.38
N GLU A 33 -10.81 0.31 -10.35
CA GLU A 33 -11.12 0.16 -11.78
C GLU A 33 -11.45 -1.30 -12.14
N GLY A 34 -10.85 -2.27 -11.42
CA GLY A 34 -11.17 -3.70 -11.50
C GLY A 34 -12.29 -4.16 -10.56
N GLY A 35 -12.99 -3.26 -9.87
CA GLY A 35 -14.08 -3.59 -8.96
C GLY A 35 -13.66 -4.07 -7.56
N LEU A 36 -12.39 -3.89 -7.19
CA LEU A 36 -11.84 -4.33 -5.90
C LEU A 36 -11.42 -3.14 -5.03
N ASP A 37 -11.60 -3.23 -3.70
CA ASP A 37 -11.06 -2.25 -2.74
C ASP A 37 -10.47 -2.92 -1.48
N PRO A 38 -9.41 -3.74 -1.61
CA PRO A 38 -8.92 -4.56 -0.50
C PRO A 38 -7.91 -3.85 0.43
N ILE A 39 -7.53 -2.60 0.15
CA ILE A 39 -6.46 -1.91 0.89
C ILE A 39 -7.05 -0.90 1.87
N GLU A 40 -6.88 -1.13 3.16
CA GLU A 40 -7.32 -0.24 4.25
C GLU A 40 -6.16 0.57 4.82
N THR A 41 -6.46 1.79 5.28
CA THR A 41 -5.50 2.61 6.03
C THR A 41 -5.72 2.35 7.52
N VAL A 42 -4.66 1.93 8.21
CA VAL A 42 -4.66 1.76 9.66
C VAL A 42 -3.86 2.92 10.27
N HIS A 43 -4.55 3.87 10.88
CA HIS A 43 -3.94 5.07 11.45
C HIS A 43 -2.83 4.69 12.46
N GLY A 44 -1.65 5.30 12.29
CA GLY A 44 -0.47 5.02 13.13
C GLY A 44 0.29 3.73 12.80
N LEU A 45 -0.23 2.84 11.95
CA LEU A 45 0.40 1.54 11.62
C LEU A 45 0.77 1.43 10.12
N GLY A 46 -0.04 2.01 9.23
CA GLY A 46 0.19 2.01 7.80
C GLY A 46 -1.00 1.48 7.02
N PHE A 47 -0.80 0.38 6.30
CA PHE A 47 -1.80 -0.18 5.39
C PHE A 47 -2.01 -1.67 5.67
N ARG A 48 -3.25 -2.13 5.50
CA ARG A 48 -3.64 -3.54 5.61
C ARG A 48 -4.29 -3.98 4.31
N PHE A 49 -4.01 -5.21 3.88
CA PHE A 49 -4.67 -5.85 2.76
C PHE A 49 -5.67 -6.88 3.30
N GLU A 50 -6.93 -6.78 2.91
CA GLU A 50 -7.98 -7.75 3.22
C GLU A 50 -8.26 -8.61 1.97
N ASP A 51 -7.83 -9.88 2.03
CA ASP A 51 -8.15 -10.86 0.99
C ASP A 51 -9.61 -11.31 1.15
N ARG A 52 -10.54 -10.53 0.56
CA ARG A 52 -11.93 -10.97 0.42
C ARG A 52 -12.00 -12.02 -0.69
N ARG A 53 -11.62 -13.25 -0.38
CA ARG A 53 -11.94 -14.41 -1.21
C ARG A 53 -13.45 -14.61 -1.19
N THR A 54 -14.13 -14.14 -2.23
CA THR A 54 -15.47 -14.61 -2.60
C THR A 54 -15.33 -15.55 -3.78
#